data_AF-A0A4Q5S4T6-F1
#
_entry.id   AF-A0A4Q5S4T6-F1
#
_cell.length_a   1.000
_cell.length_b   1.000
_cell.length_c   1.000
_cell.angle_alpha   90.00
_cell.angle_beta   90.00
_cell.angle_gamma   90.00
#
_symmetry.space_group_name_H-M   'P 1'
#
loop_
_entity.id
_entity.type
_entity.pdbx_description
1 polymer ?
#
loop_
_entity_poly.entity_id
_entity_poly.type
_entity_poly.pdbx_seq_one_letter_code
_entity_poly.pdbx_strand_id
1 'polypeptide(L)'
;MSKCGSSDDVPSPVDWRTASDYSALLKADRRAFAWEWLRRHTPYRNAWVSRDVAPSRFGLLAYEDPDHATPEARPIWSMDTDSHVIESWPKARNASQQNSLDIRAFADFVSVEVDEDDIEHWLLSDGQWIVRLDLHEGTLLGGPVLLEHRFAGFEDAEPKLDALKRLSALARRGAVPPSLLPRERRAPRWVLELRTADALAAGATQQDIARAFFGGAIDDGWRSANDSYRLRVRRLVRAARANLQDPFSGPWLRPDGMRSSV
;
A
#
# COMPACT_ATOMS: atom_id res chain seq x y z
N MET A 1 7.86 -42.13 7.32
CA MET A 1 8.99 -41.42 7.95
C MET A 1 8.74 -39.94 7.79
N SER A 2 8.21 -39.33 8.85
CA SER A 2 7.90 -37.90 8.93
C SER A 2 9.19 -37.10 9.17
N LYS A 3 9.32 -35.96 8.49
CA LYS A 3 10.07 -34.79 8.95
C LYS A 3 9.04 -33.66 8.94
N CYS A 4 8.50 -33.24 10.09
CA CYS A 4 9.07 -32.17 10.94
C CYS A 4 9.71 -31.10 10.05
N GLY A 5 9.11 -29.94 9.83
CA GLY A 5 8.27 -29.15 10.72
C GLY A 5 8.77 -27.74 10.45
N SER A 6 7.91 -26.95 9.82
CA SER A 6 8.12 -25.55 9.50
C SER A 6 8.70 -24.81 10.69
N SER A 7 9.88 -24.21 10.51
CA SER A 7 10.25 -23.07 11.34
C SER A 7 9.25 -21.99 11.01
N ASP A 8 8.30 -21.77 11.92
CA ASP A 8 7.53 -20.53 11.98
C ASP A 8 8.54 -19.40 12.21
N ASP A 9 9.05 -18.86 11.10
CA ASP A 9 9.92 -17.70 11.08
C ASP A 9 9.03 -16.51 11.42
N VAL A 10 8.81 -16.30 12.72
CA VAL A 10 8.16 -15.08 13.22
C VAL A 10 8.98 -13.91 12.66
N PRO A 11 8.41 -13.04 11.81
CA PRO A 11 9.16 -11.96 11.22
C PRO A 11 9.82 -11.15 12.32
N SER A 12 11.17 -11.12 12.33
CA SER A 12 11.91 -10.30 13.27
C SER A 12 11.42 -8.85 13.13
N PRO A 13 11.14 -8.13 14.23
CA PRO A 13 10.72 -6.74 14.15
C PRO A 13 11.75 -5.93 13.35
N VAL A 14 11.25 -5.14 12.40
CA VAL A 14 12.03 -4.29 11.51
C VAL A 14 13.00 -3.43 12.32
N ASP A 15 14.30 -3.51 12.06
CA ASP A 15 15.28 -2.62 12.70
C ASP A 15 15.35 -1.32 11.89
N TRP A 16 14.92 -0.21 12.50
CA TRP A 16 14.98 1.11 11.88
C TRP A 16 16.39 1.53 11.46
N ARG A 17 17.44 0.94 12.03
CA ARG A 17 18.84 1.15 11.63
C ARG A 17 19.20 0.41 10.34
N THR A 18 18.52 -0.68 10.03
CA THR A 18 18.79 -1.55 8.90
C THR A 18 17.96 -1.14 7.69
N ALA A 19 18.61 -0.51 6.70
CA ALA A 19 17.91 0.02 5.52
C ALA A 19 17.26 -1.08 4.65
N SER A 20 17.84 -2.29 4.65
CA SER A 20 17.36 -3.43 3.84
C SER A 20 15.98 -3.93 4.27
N ASP A 21 15.61 -3.74 5.54
CA ASP A 21 14.31 -4.19 6.07
C ASP A 21 13.14 -3.41 5.46
N TYR A 22 13.42 -2.29 4.78
CA TYR A 22 12.44 -1.44 4.09
C TYR A 22 12.52 -1.56 2.56
N SER A 23 13.33 -2.49 2.04
CA SER A 23 13.64 -2.58 0.61
C SER A 23 12.43 -2.95 -0.26
N ALA A 24 11.44 -3.66 0.30
CA ALA A 24 10.18 -3.95 -0.37
C ALA A 24 9.45 -2.66 -0.79
N LEU A 25 9.45 -1.65 0.08
CA LEU A 25 8.79 -0.35 -0.17
C LEU A 25 9.43 0.46 -1.29
N LEU A 26 10.69 0.20 -1.64
CA LEU A 26 11.34 0.87 -2.76
C LEU A 26 10.81 0.40 -4.13
N LYS A 27 10.15 -0.76 -4.16
CA LYS A 27 9.54 -1.35 -5.35
C LYS A 27 8.01 -1.33 -5.32
N ALA A 28 7.43 -0.97 -4.18
CA ALA A 28 6.00 -1.01 -3.96
C ALA A 28 5.26 0.21 -4.51
N ASP A 29 3.97 0.02 -4.79
CA ASP A 29 3.02 1.09 -5.07
C ASP A 29 2.96 2.08 -3.89
N ARG A 30 2.66 3.35 -4.18
CA ARG A 30 2.47 4.39 -3.16
C ARG A 30 1.42 4.00 -2.09
N ARG A 31 0.42 3.20 -2.43
CA ARG A 31 -0.58 2.63 -1.51
C ARG A 31 0.03 1.78 -0.40
N ALA A 32 1.19 1.14 -0.62
CA ALA A 32 1.93 0.47 0.43
C ALA A 32 2.40 1.44 1.52
N PHE A 33 2.75 2.69 1.17
CA PHE A 33 3.11 3.69 2.17
C PHE A 33 1.91 4.13 3.01
N ALA A 34 0.71 4.26 2.41
CA ALA A 34 -0.51 4.50 3.20
C ALA A 34 -0.73 3.40 4.24
N TRP A 35 -0.53 2.15 3.84
CA TRP A 35 -0.62 1.01 4.74
C TRP A 35 0.42 1.06 5.86
N GLU A 36 1.70 1.29 5.53
CA GLU A 36 2.77 1.35 6.53
C GLU A 36 2.53 2.46 7.58
N TRP A 37 1.96 3.60 7.18
CA TRP A 37 1.58 4.64 8.15
C TRP A 37 0.34 4.22 8.96
N LEU A 38 -0.68 3.67 8.32
CA LEU A 38 -1.92 3.25 8.99
C LEU A 38 -1.68 2.12 10.00
N ARG A 39 -0.89 1.10 9.67
CA ARG A 39 -0.60 -0.02 10.58
C ARG A 39 0.19 0.40 11.84
N ARG A 40 0.84 1.57 11.80
CA ARG A 40 1.54 2.21 12.94
C ARG A 40 0.66 3.22 13.69
N HIS A 41 -0.52 3.54 13.17
CA HIS A 41 -1.45 4.50 13.76
C HIS A 41 -2.14 3.88 14.99
N THR A 42 -1.93 4.46 16.17
CA THR A 42 -2.49 3.92 17.43
C THR A 42 -4.01 3.76 17.41
N PRO A 43 -4.82 4.73 16.94
CA PRO A 43 -6.26 4.54 16.79
C PRO A 43 -6.63 3.35 15.90
N TYR A 44 -5.90 3.11 14.81
CA TYR A 44 -6.15 1.94 13.96
C TYR A 44 -5.85 0.63 14.68
N ARG A 45 -4.69 0.52 15.34
CA ARG A 45 -4.31 -0.68 16.10
C ARG A 45 -5.31 -0.98 17.22
N ASN A 46 -5.79 0.06 17.92
CA ASN A 46 -6.83 -0.10 18.95
C ASN A 46 -8.16 -0.57 18.35
N ALA A 47 -8.57 -0.01 17.22
CA ALA A 47 -9.80 -0.38 16.52
C ALA A 47 -9.72 -1.79 15.92
N TRP A 48 -8.55 -2.22 15.43
CA TRP A 48 -8.29 -3.61 15.01
C TRP A 48 -8.51 -4.60 16.16
N VAL A 49 -8.03 -4.30 17.37
CA VAL A 49 -8.20 -5.20 18.53
C VAL A 49 -9.63 -5.20 19.05
N SER A 50 -10.23 -4.02 19.22
CA SER A 50 -11.54 -3.87 19.86
C SER A 50 -12.72 -4.12 18.93
N ARG A 51 -12.53 -3.93 17.62
CA ARG A 51 -13.57 -4.04 16.57
C ARG A 51 -14.78 -3.13 16.80
N ASP A 52 -14.61 -2.04 17.57
CA ASP A 52 -15.67 -1.10 17.94
C ASP A 52 -15.93 0.00 16.90
N VAL A 53 -14.92 0.28 16.09
CA VAL A 53 -14.96 1.23 14.98
C VAL A 53 -15.01 0.46 13.65
N ALA A 54 -15.76 0.94 12.66
CA ALA A 54 -15.79 0.32 11.34
C ALA A 54 -14.49 0.59 10.55
N PRO A 55 -14.01 -0.36 9.71
CA PRO A 55 -12.83 -0.17 8.85
C PRO A 55 -12.91 1.09 7.97
N SER A 56 -14.12 1.49 7.56
CA SER A 56 -14.37 2.66 6.70
C SER A 56 -13.90 3.97 7.32
N ARG A 57 -13.81 4.06 8.66
CA ARG A 57 -13.21 5.22 9.35
C ARG A 57 -11.71 5.38 9.05
N PHE A 58 -11.08 4.33 8.57
CA PHE A 58 -9.68 4.29 8.15
C PHE A 58 -9.55 4.08 6.64
N GLY A 59 -10.60 4.38 5.86
CA GLY A 59 -10.57 4.29 4.40
C GLY A 59 -10.47 2.86 3.84
N LEU A 60 -10.66 1.83 4.68
CA LEU A 60 -10.64 0.43 4.30
C LEU A 60 -12.06 -0.12 4.20
N LEU A 61 -12.27 -1.12 3.33
CA LEU A 61 -13.51 -1.89 3.26
C LEU A 61 -13.53 -2.98 4.33
N ALA A 62 -12.40 -3.62 4.57
CA ALA A 62 -12.20 -4.61 5.61
C ALA A 62 -10.93 -4.33 6.40
N TYR A 63 -10.88 -4.88 7.60
CA TYR A 63 -9.72 -4.77 8.44
C TYR A 63 -8.56 -5.65 7.91
N GLU A 64 -7.34 -5.11 7.86
CA GLU A 64 -6.10 -5.83 7.59
C GLU A 64 -5.28 -5.91 8.89
N ASP A 65 -4.55 -7.01 9.11
CA ASP A 65 -3.80 -7.17 10.36
C ASP A 65 -2.64 -6.16 10.41
N PRO A 66 -2.58 -5.24 11.38
CA PRO A 66 -1.51 -4.26 11.47
C PRO A 66 -0.11 -4.86 11.66
N ASP A 67 0.00 -6.15 11.98
CA ASP A 67 1.29 -6.85 12.05
C ASP A 67 1.74 -7.40 10.68
N HIS A 68 0.87 -7.47 9.67
CA HIS A 68 1.28 -7.68 8.28
C HIS A 68 1.91 -6.39 7.72
N ALA A 69 3.19 -6.46 7.36
CA ALA A 69 3.88 -5.37 6.68
C ALA A 69 3.70 -5.50 5.15
N THR A 70 4.20 -4.53 4.41
CA THR A 70 4.44 -4.68 2.97
C THR A 70 5.66 -5.59 2.77
N PRO A 71 5.60 -6.62 1.90
CA PRO A 71 4.59 -6.88 0.87
C PRO A 71 3.52 -7.91 1.26
N GLU A 72 3.40 -8.33 2.51
CA GLU A 72 2.45 -9.38 2.91
C GLU A 72 1.00 -8.86 3.00
N ALA A 73 0.80 -7.62 3.45
CA ALA A 73 -0.52 -7.04 3.67
C ALA A 73 -1.31 -6.85 2.36
N ARG A 74 -2.64 -6.99 2.44
CA ARG A 74 -3.57 -6.83 1.32
C ARG A 74 -4.71 -5.86 1.68
N PRO A 75 -4.40 -4.61 2.06
CA PRO A 75 -5.42 -3.64 2.44
C PRO A 75 -6.33 -3.28 1.26
N ILE A 76 -7.64 -3.48 1.43
CA ILE A 76 -8.64 -3.11 0.43
C ILE A 76 -9.16 -1.69 0.73
N TRP A 77 -8.57 -0.70 0.09
CA TRP A 77 -8.96 0.71 0.20
C TRP A 77 -10.30 0.98 -0.50
N SER A 78 -11.17 1.77 0.13
CA SER A 78 -12.45 2.21 -0.46
C SER A 78 -12.23 3.11 -1.67
N MET A 79 -13.25 3.26 -2.53
CA MET A 79 -13.14 4.10 -3.72
C MET A 79 -13.02 5.60 -3.38
N ASP A 80 -13.57 6.00 -2.23
CA ASP A 80 -13.42 7.35 -1.68
C ASP A 80 -11.98 7.64 -1.23
N THR A 81 -11.21 6.58 -1.00
CA THR A 81 -9.85 6.66 -0.50
C THR A 81 -8.82 6.48 -1.61
N ASP A 82 -8.97 5.48 -2.47
CA ASP A 82 -8.12 5.22 -3.65
C ASP A 82 -8.87 5.52 -4.95
N SER A 83 -8.36 6.45 -5.75
CA SER A 83 -8.98 6.81 -7.03
C SER A 83 -8.68 5.85 -8.19
N HIS A 84 -7.83 4.83 -7.98
CA HIS A 84 -7.49 3.84 -9.01
C HIS A 84 -8.51 2.72 -9.18
N VAL A 85 -9.67 2.81 -8.51
CA VAL A 85 -10.63 1.72 -8.43
C VAL A 85 -11.47 1.65 -9.69
N ILE A 86 -11.54 0.46 -10.29
CA ILE A 86 -12.27 0.21 -11.53
C ILE A 86 -13.64 -0.36 -11.21
N GLU A 87 -14.69 0.36 -11.54
CA GLU A 87 -16.07 -0.12 -11.44
C GLU A 87 -16.39 -1.01 -12.65
N SER A 88 -16.89 -2.23 -12.40
CA SER A 88 -17.06 -3.28 -13.41
C SER A 88 -18.39 -4.01 -13.27
N TRP A 89 -18.95 -4.46 -14.40
CA TRP A 89 -20.16 -5.28 -14.48
C TRP A 89 -19.91 -6.52 -15.34
N PRO A 90 -20.43 -7.70 -14.99
CA PRO A 90 -20.38 -8.87 -15.85
C PRO A 90 -21.29 -8.67 -17.06
N LYS A 91 -20.77 -8.93 -18.26
CA LYS A 91 -21.54 -8.91 -19.52
C LYS A 91 -21.87 -10.29 -20.05
N ALA A 92 -20.94 -11.23 -19.94
CA ALA A 92 -21.13 -12.60 -20.40
C ALA A 92 -20.19 -13.55 -19.68
N ARG A 93 -20.66 -14.77 -19.43
CA ARG A 93 -19.83 -15.91 -18.99
C ARG A 93 -19.43 -16.70 -20.25
N ASN A 94 -18.20 -17.22 -20.29
CA ASN A 94 -17.62 -17.96 -21.43
C ASN A 94 -17.36 -17.12 -22.70
N ALA A 95 -16.99 -15.85 -22.55
CA ALA A 95 -16.41 -15.09 -23.66
C ALA A 95 -15.05 -15.67 -24.07
N SER A 96 -14.54 -15.30 -25.26
CA SER A 96 -13.22 -15.75 -25.71
C SER A 96 -12.15 -15.46 -24.65
N GLN A 97 -11.19 -16.37 -24.49
CA GLN A 97 -10.13 -16.22 -23.49
C GLN A 97 -9.32 -14.93 -23.67
N GLN A 98 -9.21 -14.38 -24.89
CA GLN A 98 -8.50 -13.12 -25.13
C GLN A 98 -9.21 -11.86 -24.61
N ASN A 99 -10.49 -11.93 -24.25
CA ASN A 99 -11.27 -10.78 -23.81
C ASN A 99 -12.08 -11.04 -22.52
N SER A 100 -11.65 -12.01 -21.72
CA SER A 100 -12.26 -12.32 -20.43
C SER A 100 -11.21 -12.31 -19.32
N LEU A 101 -11.67 -12.00 -18.10
CA LEU A 101 -10.86 -12.12 -16.90
C LEU A 101 -11.18 -13.46 -16.23
N ASP A 102 -10.15 -14.29 -16.00
CA ASP A 102 -10.25 -15.49 -15.17
C ASP A 102 -9.46 -15.28 -13.89
N ILE A 103 -10.17 -14.99 -12.79
CA ILE A 103 -9.54 -14.64 -11.51
C ILE A 103 -8.70 -15.79 -10.94
N ARG A 104 -9.01 -17.04 -11.33
CA ARG A 104 -8.31 -18.25 -10.86
C ARG A 104 -6.85 -18.30 -11.34
N ALA A 105 -6.52 -17.60 -12.43
CA ALA A 105 -5.15 -17.45 -12.89
C ALA A 105 -4.27 -16.65 -11.91
N PHE A 106 -4.88 -15.98 -10.92
CA PHE A 106 -4.22 -15.10 -9.95
C PHE A 106 -4.49 -15.51 -8.50
N ALA A 107 -4.89 -16.76 -8.24
CA ALA A 107 -5.36 -17.19 -6.93
C ALA A 107 -4.41 -16.85 -5.76
N ASP A 108 -3.09 -16.87 -5.98
CA ASP A 108 -2.09 -16.54 -4.96
C ASP A 108 -2.00 -15.03 -4.63
N PHE A 109 -2.64 -14.19 -5.44
CA PHE A 109 -2.54 -12.72 -5.40
C PHE A 109 -3.89 -12.04 -5.21
N VAL A 110 -4.94 -12.78 -4.86
CA VAL A 110 -6.30 -12.28 -4.85
C VAL A 110 -6.85 -12.23 -3.42
N SER A 111 -7.43 -11.09 -3.08
CA SER A 111 -8.28 -10.91 -1.90
C SER A 111 -9.62 -10.36 -2.37
N VAL A 112 -10.71 -10.75 -1.72
CA VAL A 112 -12.06 -10.28 -2.04
C VAL A 112 -12.80 -9.97 -0.76
N GLU A 113 -13.52 -8.86 -0.75
CA GLU A 113 -14.47 -8.49 0.28
C GLU A 113 -15.81 -8.21 -0.37
N VAL A 114 -16.90 -8.59 0.28
CA VAL A 114 -18.26 -8.35 -0.21
C VAL A 114 -18.94 -7.40 0.76
N ASP A 115 -19.43 -6.27 0.25
CA ASP A 115 -20.13 -5.28 1.08
C ASP A 115 -21.61 -5.61 1.30
N GLU A 116 -22.30 -4.71 2.00
CA GLU A 116 -23.73 -4.84 2.31
C GLU A 116 -24.63 -4.74 1.07
N ASP A 117 -24.12 -4.18 -0.04
CA ASP A 117 -24.82 -4.01 -1.31
C ASP A 117 -24.52 -5.17 -2.30
N ASP A 118 -23.88 -6.24 -1.82
CA ASP A 118 -23.47 -7.43 -2.61
C ASP A 118 -22.47 -7.08 -3.73
N ILE A 119 -21.68 -6.02 -3.55
CA ILE A 119 -20.59 -5.65 -4.45
C ILE A 119 -19.35 -6.45 -4.04
N GLU A 120 -18.76 -7.18 -4.99
CA GLU A 120 -17.49 -7.87 -4.76
C GLU A 120 -16.31 -6.92 -5.03
N HIS A 121 -15.55 -6.60 -3.99
CA HIS A 121 -14.34 -5.77 -4.06
C HIS A 121 -13.11 -6.65 -4.22
N TRP A 122 -12.66 -6.83 -5.46
CA TRP A 122 -11.50 -7.67 -5.77
C TRP A 122 -10.21 -6.86 -5.73
N LEU A 123 -9.27 -7.30 -4.91
CA LEU A 123 -7.90 -6.82 -4.88
C LEU A 123 -6.97 -7.87 -5.52
N LEU A 124 -6.26 -7.47 -6.58
CA LEU A 124 -5.17 -8.23 -7.17
C LEU A 124 -3.86 -7.56 -6.77
N SER A 125 -2.99 -8.29 -6.07
CA SER A 125 -1.70 -7.76 -5.61
C SER A 125 -0.70 -8.86 -5.26
N ASP A 126 0.55 -8.69 -5.71
CA ASP A 126 1.72 -9.43 -5.23
C ASP A 126 2.45 -8.71 -4.07
N GLY A 127 1.84 -7.64 -3.55
CA GLY A 127 2.41 -6.75 -2.52
C GLY A 127 3.30 -5.64 -3.07
N GLN A 128 3.72 -5.68 -4.34
CA GLN A 128 4.45 -4.58 -4.98
C GLN A 128 3.54 -3.69 -5.82
N TRP A 129 2.52 -4.24 -6.46
CA TRP A 129 1.51 -3.48 -7.19
C TRP A 129 0.11 -3.84 -6.72
N ILE A 130 -0.84 -2.94 -6.93
CA ILE A 130 -2.24 -3.11 -6.56
C ILE A 130 -3.11 -2.81 -7.78
N VAL A 131 -4.07 -3.69 -8.06
CA VAL A 131 -5.19 -3.46 -8.96
C VAL A 131 -6.47 -3.81 -8.20
N ARG A 132 -7.35 -2.83 -7.98
CA ARG A 132 -8.67 -3.05 -7.38
C ARG A 132 -9.75 -2.90 -8.45
N LEU A 133 -10.70 -3.84 -8.46
CA LEU A 133 -11.97 -3.67 -9.16
C LEU A 133 -13.13 -3.86 -8.19
N ASP A 134 -14.20 -3.12 -8.42
CA ASP A 134 -15.50 -3.34 -7.80
C ASP A 134 -16.41 -3.99 -8.83
N LEU A 135 -16.85 -5.21 -8.55
CA LEU A 135 -17.76 -5.94 -9.42
C LEU A 135 -19.18 -5.80 -8.89
N HIS A 136 -20.02 -5.15 -9.69
CA HIS A 136 -21.45 -5.02 -9.42
C HIS A 136 -22.23 -6.14 -10.13
N GLU A 137 -23.30 -6.63 -9.49
CA GLU A 137 -24.28 -7.56 -10.09
C GLU A 137 -23.68 -8.89 -10.60
N GLY A 138 -22.90 -9.58 -9.79
CA GLY A 138 -22.45 -10.94 -10.10
C GLY A 138 -21.14 -11.32 -9.42
N THR A 139 -20.48 -12.33 -9.98
CA THR A 139 -19.23 -12.87 -9.38
C THR A 139 -18.18 -13.23 -10.43
N LEU A 140 -16.91 -12.96 -10.11
CA LEU A 140 -15.74 -13.46 -10.87
C LEU A 140 -15.46 -14.95 -10.61
N LEU A 141 -16.09 -15.54 -9.59
CA LEU A 141 -15.94 -16.96 -9.30
C LEU A 141 -16.58 -17.82 -10.41
N GLY A 142 -16.04 -19.03 -10.56
CA GLY A 142 -16.58 -20.07 -11.44
C GLY A 142 -16.03 -20.10 -12.87
N GLY A 143 -15.34 -19.07 -13.35
CA GLY A 143 -14.65 -19.11 -14.64
C GLY A 143 -14.45 -17.74 -15.31
N PRO A 144 -14.01 -17.71 -16.58
CA PRO A 144 -13.74 -16.46 -17.29
C PRO A 144 -15.00 -15.63 -17.52
N VAL A 145 -14.92 -14.34 -17.18
CA VAL A 145 -16.01 -13.36 -17.30
C VAL A 145 -15.61 -12.21 -18.22
N LEU A 146 -16.47 -11.86 -19.18
CA LEU A 146 -16.37 -10.61 -19.92
C LEU A 146 -16.90 -9.46 -19.04
N LEU A 147 -16.07 -8.45 -18.83
CA LEU A 147 -16.41 -7.29 -18.00
C LEU A 147 -16.68 -6.05 -18.86
N GLU A 148 -17.71 -5.29 -18.49
CA GLU A 148 -17.85 -3.88 -18.86
C GLU A 148 -17.24 -3.04 -17.74
N HIS A 149 -16.37 -2.09 -18.08
CA HIS A 149 -15.82 -1.12 -17.12
C HIS A 149 -16.44 0.26 -17.36
N ARG A 150 -16.83 0.95 -16.29
CA ARG A 150 -17.44 2.29 -16.39
C ARG A 150 -16.59 3.35 -15.70
N PHE A 151 -16.59 4.55 -16.27
CA PHE A 151 -15.86 5.71 -15.76
C PHE A 151 -16.78 6.93 -15.83
N ALA A 152 -16.91 7.65 -14.73
CA ALA A 152 -17.66 8.90 -14.64
C ALA A 152 -16.69 10.09 -14.47
N GLY A 153 -16.91 11.15 -15.24
CA GLY A 153 -16.10 12.38 -15.15
C GLY A 153 -14.65 12.21 -15.60
N PHE A 154 -13.84 13.25 -15.34
CA PHE A 154 -12.42 13.30 -15.72
C PHE A 154 -11.48 13.54 -14.53
N GLU A 155 -12.01 13.82 -13.34
CA GLU A 155 -11.23 14.12 -12.14
C GLU A 155 -10.29 12.97 -11.77
N ASP A 156 -10.80 11.73 -11.81
CA ASP A 156 -10.05 10.51 -11.51
C ASP A 156 -9.82 9.62 -12.75
N ALA A 157 -10.00 10.15 -13.96
CA ALA A 157 -9.89 9.35 -15.17
C ALA A 157 -8.49 8.75 -15.36
N GLU A 158 -7.43 9.53 -15.12
CA GLU A 158 -6.04 9.06 -15.31
C GLU A 158 -5.66 7.90 -14.37
N PRO A 159 -5.89 7.98 -13.03
CA PRO A 159 -5.72 6.84 -12.12
C PRO A 159 -6.48 5.58 -12.56
N LYS A 160 -7.77 5.73 -12.92
CA LYS A 160 -8.62 4.62 -13.35
C LYS A 160 -8.13 4.00 -14.67
N LEU A 161 -7.65 4.82 -15.62
CA LEU A 161 -7.05 4.35 -16.87
C LEU A 161 -5.74 3.59 -16.63
N ASP A 162 -4.90 4.06 -15.71
CA ASP A 162 -3.66 3.36 -15.34
C ASP A 162 -3.92 2.03 -14.65
N ALA A 163 -4.94 1.97 -13.79
CA ALA A 163 -5.41 0.71 -13.22
C ALA A 163 -5.93 -0.23 -14.32
N LEU A 164 -6.73 0.28 -15.26
CA LEU A 164 -7.26 -0.52 -16.36
C LEU A 164 -6.16 -1.07 -17.28
N LYS A 165 -5.10 -0.28 -17.55
CA LYS A 165 -3.91 -0.77 -18.30
C LYS A 165 -3.26 -1.96 -17.59
N ARG A 166 -3.14 -1.91 -16.26
CA ARG A 166 -2.58 -3.02 -15.45
C ARG A 166 -3.50 -4.23 -15.47
N LEU A 167 -4.80 -4.04 -15.26
CA LEU A 167 -5.80 -5.11 -15.33
C LEU A 167 -5.79 -5.79 -16.71
N SER A 168 -5.74 -5.00 -17.79
CA SER A 168 -5.64 -5.50 -19.16
C SER A 168 -4.37 -6.32 -19.39
N ALA A 169 -3.23 -5.88 -18.84
CA ALA A 169 -1.98 -6.62 -18.92
C ALA A 169 -2.05 -7.95 -18.15
N LEU A 170 -2.63 -7.95 -16.94
CA LEU A 170 -2.88 -9.16 -16.15
C LEU A 170 -3.76 -10.13 -16.93
N ALA A 171 -4.94 -9.71 -17.37
CA ALA A 171 -5.88 -10.55 -18.08
C ALA A 171 -5.27 -11.18 -19.36
N ARG A 172 -4.42 -10.43 -20.09
CA ARG A 172 -3.84 -10.88 -21.36
C ARG A 172 -2.54 -11.68 -21.21
N ARG A 173 -1.74 -11.41 -20.18
CA ARG A 173 -0.35 -11.91 -20.06
C ARG A 173 -0.09 -12.68 -18.78
N GLY A 174 -1.02 -12.68 -17.82
CA GLY A 174 -0.83 -13.25 -16.49
C GLY A 174 0.08 -12.41 -15.58
N ALA A 175 0.60 -11.27 -16.03
CA ALA A 175 1.56 -10.47 -15.27
C ALA A 175 1.51 -8.98 -15.66
N VAL A 176 1.83 -8.10 -14.70
CA VAL A 176 2.02 -6.67 -14.97
C VAL A 176 3.44 -6.42 -15.50
N PRO A 177 3.61 -5.84 -16.70
CA PRO A 177 4.93 -5.55 -17.23
C PRO A 177 5.64 -4.45 -16.42
N PRO A 178 6.99 -4.45 -16.35
CA PRO A 178 7.74 -3.44 -15.59
C PRO A 178 7.47 -1.98 -15.96
N SER A 179 7.03 -1.72 -17.20
CA SER A 179 6.65 -0.38 -17.68
C SER A 179 5.34 0.13 -17.08
N LEU A 180 4.48 -0.75 -16.57
CA LEU A 180 3.22 -0.41 -15.91
C LEU A 180 3.31 -0.51 -14.38
N LEU A 181 4.42 -1.04 -13.85
CA LEU A 181 4.64 -1.05 -12.40
C LEU A 181 4.77 0.39 -11.89
N PRO A 182 4.09 0.72 -10.78
CA PRO A 182 4.21 2.03 -10.16
C PRO A 182 5.65 2.25 -9.72
N ARG A 183 6.26 3.36 -10.17
CA ARG A 183 7.63 3.75 -9.77
C ARG A 183 7.57 5.04 -8.98
N GLU A 184 7.52 4.91 -7.67
CA GLU A 184 7.45 6.07 -6.78
C GLU A 184 8.83 6.69 -6.56
N ARG A 185 9.08 7.81 -7.24
CA ARG A 185 10.35 8.53 -7.16
C ARG A 185 10.67 9.01 -5.73
N ARG A 186 9.64 9.23 -4.92
CA ARG A 186 9.76 9.68 -3.52
C ARG A 186 9.95 8.54 -2.53
N ALA A 187 9.85 7.28 -2.95
CA ALA A 187 9.94 6.11 -2.06
C ALA A 187 11.18 6.14 -1.14
N PRO A 188 12.41 6.45 -1.60
CA PRO A 188 13.57 6.50 -0.70
C PRO A 188 13.42 7.54 0.42
N ARG A 189 12.77 8.67 0.14
CA ARG A 189 12.51 9.70 1.14
C ARG A 189 11.45 9.25 2.13
N TRP A 190 10.36 8.65 1.65
CA TRP A 190 9.28 8.18 2.51
C TRP A 190 9.71 6.99 3.38
N VAL A 191 10.58 6.11 2.87
CA VAL A 191 11.25 5.08 3.66
C VAL A 191 12.05 5.73 4.79
N LEU A 192 12.78 6.81 4.54
CA LEU A 192 13.52 7.52 5.59
C LEU A 192 12.59 8.15 6.64
N GLU A 193 11.44 8.66 6.22
CA GLU A 193 10.40 9.19 7.13
C GLU A 193 9.78 8.06 7.98
N LEU A 194 9.44 6.90 7.39
CA LEU A 194 8.96 5.71 8.11
C LEU A 194 10.01 5.18 9.09
N ARG A 195 11.27 5.02 8.67
CA ARG A 195 12.38 4.64 9.54
C ARG A 195 12.54 5.60 10.72
N THR A 196 12.28 6.89 10.50
CA THR A 196 12.29 7.88 11.59
C THR A 196 11.14 7.62 12.57
N ALA A 197 9.95 7.25 12.09
CA ALA A 197 8.83 6.89 12.94
C ALA A 197 9.15 5.67 13.81
N ASP A 198 9.73 4.63 13.22
CA ASP A 198 10.13 3.41 13.93
C ASP A 198 11.27 3.69 14.94
N ALA A 199 12.20 4.58 14.60
CA ALA A 199 13.21 5.05 15.53
C ALA A 199 12.60 5.77 16.75
N LEU A 200 11.62 6.65 16.53
CA LEU A 200 10.93 7.35 17.60
C LEU A 200 10.14 6.39 18.49
N ALA A 201 9.46 5.39 17.90
CA ALA A 201 8.76 4.34 18.64
C ALA A 201 9.71 3.50 19.50
N ALA A 202 10.93 3.24 19.01
CA ALA A 202 12.00 2.58 19.76
C ALA A 202 12.71 3.49 20.80
N GLY A 203 12.22 4.71 21.02
CA GLY A 203 12.79 5.66 21.98
C GLY A 203 14.11 6.31 21.55
N ALA A 204 14.48 6.24 20.27
CA ALA A 204 15.72 6.81 19.77
C ALA A 204 15.72 8.35 19.85
N THR A 205 16.87 8.91 20.24
CA THR A 205 17.04 10.36 20.24
C THR A 205 17.29 10.87 18.81
N GLN A 206 17.12 12.18 18.59
CA GLN A 206 17.52 12.80 17.31
C GLN A 206 19.02 12.59 17.00
N GLN A 207 19.86 12.45 18.02
CA GLN A 207 21.28 12.14 17.85
C GLN A 207 21.49 10.71 17.37
N ASP A 208 20.75 9.74 17.91
CA ASP A 208 20.80 8.35 17.46
C ASP A 208 20.34 8.22 16.01
N ILE A 209 19.25 8.92 15.66
CA ILE A 209 18.74 8.99 14.28
C ILE A 209 19.78 9.62 13.35
N ALA A 210 20.41 10.72 13.77
CA ALA A 210 21.48 11.35 12.99
C ALA A 210 22.65 10.40 12.75
N ARG A 211 23.11 9.70 13.80
CA ARG A 211 24.22 8.75 13.73
C ARG A 211 23.90 7.56 12.85
N ALA A 212 22.69 6.99 12.95
CA ALA A 212 22.30 5.85 12.14
C ALA A 212 22.13 6.20 10.65
N PHE A 213 21.59 7.38 10.32
CA PHE A 213 21.31 7.73 8.92
C PHE A 213 22.47 8.44 8.22
N PHE A 214 23.35 9.11 8.97
CA PHE A 214 24.39 9.98 8.42
C PHE A 214 25.78 9.71 9.02
N GLY A 215 25.96 8.72 9.90
CA GLY A 215 27.16 8.51 10.72
C GLY A 215 28.49 8.49 9.96
N GLY A 216 28.55 7.92 8.75
CA GLY A 216 29.76 7.96 7.93
C GLY A 216 30.21 9.37 7.50
N ALA A 217 29.33 10.37 7.56
CA ALA A 217 29.64 11.79 7.32
C ALA A 217 29.82 12.61 8.62
N ILE A 218 29.58 12.01 9.79
CA ILE A 218 29.67 12.65 11.11
C ILE A 218 31.11 12.60 11.65
N ASP A 219 31.88 11.57 11.28
CA ASP A 219 33.24 11.36 11.76
C ASP A 219 34.28 12.31 11.11
N ASP A 220 34.01 12.85 9.90
CA ASP A 220 35.01 13.56 9.09
C ASP A 220 34.95 15.12 9.11
N GLY A 221 34.03 15.79 9.84
CA GLY A 221 33.92 17.26 9.72
C GLY A 221 32.83 18.00 10.50
N TRP A 222 32.56 17.59 11.75
CA TRP A 222 31.36 17.96 12.51
C TRP A 222 31.15 19.46 12.83
N ARG A 223 32.18 20.30 13.00
CA ARG A 223 31.96 21.66 13.59
C ARG A 223 31.09 22.62 12.77
N SER A 224 31.03 22.49 11.45
CA SER A 224 30.18 23.34 10.57
C SER A 224 29.02 22.57 9.91
N ALA A 225 29.02 21.24 9.97
CA ALA A 225 28.02 20.35 9.36
C ALA A 225 26.82 20.04 10.29
N ASN A 226 26.95 20.34 11.59
CA ASN A 226 25.94 20.00 12.60
C ASN A 226 24.57 20.59 12.36
N ASP A 227 24.54 21.86 11.97
CA ASP A 227 23.28 22.57 11.85
C ASP A 227 22.45 22.06 10.67
N SER A 228 23.08 21.66 9.56
CA SER A 228 22.37 21.11 8.41
C SER A 228 21.79 19.72 8.69
N TYR A 229 22.56 18.81 9.32
CA TYR A 229 22.06 17.48 9.70
C TYR A 229 21.01 17.54 10.80
N ARG A 230 21.21 18.39 11.82
CA ARG A 230 20.22 18.64 12.87
C ARG A 230 18.92 19.16 12.28
N LEU A 231 18.97 20.11 11.35
CA LEU A 231 17.78 20.59 10.63
C LEU A 231 17.11 19.48 9.81
N ARG A 232 17.91 18.63 9.13
CA ARG A 232 17.38 17.50 8.35
C ARG A 232 16.67 16.47 9.23
N VAL A 233 17.27 16.07 10.35
CA VAL A 233 16.64 15.16 11.33
C VAL A 233 15.39 15.79 11.93
N ARG A 234 15.42 17.08 12.31
CA ARG A 234 14.22 17.78 12.81
C ARG A 234 13.08 17.78 11.79
N ARG A 235 13.38 17.94 10.49
CA ARG A 235 12.38 17.86 9.42
C ARG A 235 11.81 16.44 9.28
N LEU A 236 12.66 15.41 9.33
CA LEU A 236 12.23 14.01 9.32
C LEU A 236 11.33 13.68 10.51
N VAL A 237 11.73 14.07 11.72
CA VAL A 237 10.93 13.85 12.94
C VAL A 237 9.59 14.56 12.87
N ARG A 238 9.55 15.80 12.35
CA ARG A 238 8.30 16.53 12.15
C ARG A 238 7.39 15.82 11.15
N ALA A 239 7.93 15.38 10.01
CA ALA A 239 7.16 14.67 8.99
C ALA A 239 6.63 13.33 9.52
N ALA A 240 7.47 12.54 10.19
CA ALA A 240 7.09 11.27 10.79
C ALA A 240 5.97 11.43 11.82
N ARG A 241 6.07 12.42 12.72
CA ARG A 241 5.00 12.70 13.69
C ARG A 241 3.70 13.14 13.03
N ALA A 242 3.77 13.97 12.00
CA ALA A 242 2.59 14.40 11.26
C ALA A 242 1.89 13.21 10.59
N ASN A 243 2.64 12.34 9.91
CA ASN A 243 2.09 11.16 9.25
C ASN A 243 1.59 10.09 10.24
N LEU A 244 2.20 9.97 11.42
CA LEU A 244 1.67 9.11 12.49
C LEU A 244 0.39 9.67 13.10
N GLN A 245 0.20 10.98 13.10
CA GLN A 245 -1.03 11.61 13.61
C GLN A 245 -2.16 11.55 12.58
N ASP A 246 -1.83 11.71 11.30
CA ASP A 246 -2.76 11.63 10.19
C ASP A 246 -2.12 10.85 9.03
N PRO A 247 -2.32 9.52 8.97
CA PRO A 247 -1.80 8.66 7.91
C PRO A 247 -2.28 9.06 6.50
N PHE A 248 -3.40 9.77 6.37
CA PHE A 248 -3.99 10.16 5.09
C PHE A 248 -3.52 11.54 4.59
N SER A 249 -2.81 12.30 5.43
CA SER A 249 -2.26 13.61 5.06
C SER A 249 -1.19 13.57 3.96
N GLY A 250 -0.60 12.39 3.72
CA GLY A 250 0.42 12.21 2.70
C GLY A 250 -0.15 11.91 1.31
N PRO A 251 0.69 11.95 0.28
CA PRO A 251 0.27 11.87 -1.13
C PRO A 251 0.07 10.43 -1.63
N TRP A 252 -0.10 9.46 -0.74
CA TRP A 252 -0.02 8.03 -1.10
C TRP A 252 -1.27 7.48 -1.78
N LEU A 253 -2.44 8.06 -1.48
CA LEU A 253 -3.73 7.58 -1.98
C LEU A 253 -4.36 8.52 -3.01
N ARG A 254 -3.71 9.67 -3.27
CA ARG A 254 -4.18 10.68 -4.23
C ARG A 254 -3.26 10.80 -5.44
N PRO A 255 -3.80 11.14 -6.62
CA PRO A 255 -2.99 11.45 -7.78
C PRO A 255 -2.14 12.72 -7.54
N ASP A 256 -0.97 12.77 -8.20
CA ASP A 256 -0.08 13.92 -8.10
C ASP A 256 -0.79 15.18 -8.65
N GLY A 257 -0.99 16.20 -7.81
CA GLY A 257 -1.49 17.53 -8.22
C GLY A 257 -2.80 17.99 -7.57
N MET A 258 -3.54 17.10 -6.90
CA MET A 258 -4.75 17.48 -6.16
C MET A 258 -4.40 17.95 -4.74
N ARG A 259 -4.59 19.25 -4.43
CA ARG A 259 -4.51 19.73 -3.04
C ARG A 259 -5.80 19.38 -2.29
N SER A 260 -5.72 19.03 -1.01
CA SER A 260 -6.91 18.95 -0.15
C SER A 260 -7.65 20.29 -0.17
N SER A 261 -8.90 20.27 -0.62
CA SER A 261 -9.89 21.23 -0.14
C SER A 261 -10.00 21.03 1.37
N VAL A 262 -9.73 22.10 2.11
CA VAL A 262 -9.98 22.18 3.56
C VAL A 262 -11.46 22.07 3.84
#